data_AF-A0AAV0X0X8-F1
#
_entry.id   AF-A0AAV0X0X8-F1
#
_cell.length_a   1.000
_cell.length_b   1.000
_cell.length_c   1.000
_cell.angle_alpha   90.00
_cell.angle_beta   90.00
_cell.angle_gamma   90.00
#
_symmetry.space_group_name_H-M   'P 1'
#
loop_
_entity.id
_entity.type
_entity.pdbx_description
1 polymer ?
#
loop_
_entity_poly.entity_id
_entity_poly.type
_entity_poly.pdbx_seq_one_letter_code
_entity_poly.pdbx_strand_id
1 'polypeptide(L)'
;MNHRLELAVSDAVKDVNATNHFKSFMDSLYVLYNASPKNQNELKNICNDLDTMFLKVGRVLDVRWVASSSRAVKVVWKMYEGLCNHFLNASSDPNRDSKTRAKYSGLRKRLASPEFLLDLGLMCDCLNELSVLSNILQKRSLTLIQAHQHINRSIRVLTSLKDLKGEYLTKATNATNNMNFKNITLEKEERVKRKEEKKSIWKIL
;
A
#
# COMPACT_ATOMS: atom_id res chain seq x y z
N MET A 1 -0.27 5.21 -26.31
CA MET A 1 0.38 6.11 -25.33
C MET A 1 0.45 5.50 -23.93
N ASN A 2 -0.61 4.81 -23.48
CA ASN A 2 -0.64 4.16 -22.15
C ASN A 2 0.56 3.23 -21.84
N HIS A 3 1.02 2.43 -22.80
CA HIS A 3 2.19 1.57 -22.57
C HIS A 3 3.45 2.33 -22.14
N ARG A 4 3.69 3.54 -22.67
CA ARG A 4 4.84 4.36 -22.28
C ARG A 4 4.70 4.93 -20.87
N LEU A 5 3.48 5.26 -20.45
CA LEU A 5 3.20 5.67 -19.06
C LEU A 5 3.52 4.52 -18.10
N GLU A 6 3.07 3.30 -18.41
CA GLU A 6 3.33 2.12 -17.57
C GLU A 6 4.85 1.85 -17.44
N LEU A 7 5.62 1.98 -18.53
CA LEU A 7 7.08 1.85 -18.49
C LEU A 7 7.72 2.95 -17.61
N ALA A 8 7.33 4.21 -17.80
CA ALA A 8 7.88 5.32 -17.02
C ALA A 8 7.59 5.18 -15.52
N VAL A 9 6.38 4.73 -15.14
CA VAL A 9 6.03 4.46 -13.74
C VAL A 9 6.82 3.27 -13.20
N SER A 10 6.94 2.19 -13.97
CA SER A 10 7.74 1.02 -13.59
C SER A 10 9.19 1.40 -13.31
N ASP A 11 9.80 2.20 -14.17
CA ASP A 11 11.20 2.59 -14.00
C ASP A 11 11.37 3.52 -12.80
N ALA A 12 10.49 4.50 -12.61
CA ALA A 12 10.51 5.37 -11.43
C ALA A 12 10.35 4.61 -10.11
N VAL A 13 9.55 3.55 -10.08
CA VAL A 13 9.33 2.72 -8.88
C VAL A 13 10.57 1.90 -8.53
N LYS A 14 11.28 1.35 -9.53
CA LYS A 14 12.50 0.55 -9.31
C LYS A 14 13.59 1.34 -8.56
N ASP A 15 13.66 2.64 -8.79
CA ASP A 15 14.68 3.51 -8.22
C ASP A 15 14.36 3.94 -6.76
N VAL A 16 13.19 3.60 -6.23
CA VAL A 16 12.74 4.02 -4.89
C VAL A 16 12.64 2.83 -3.94
N ASN A 17 13.68 2.60 -3.13
CA ASN A 17 13.74 1.49 -2.17
C ASN A 17 12.53 1.38 -1.23
N ALA A 18 11.93 2.49 -0.81
CA ALA A 18 10.73 2.49 0.03
C ALA A 18 9.55 1.75 -0.64
N THR A 19 9.41 1.87 -1.96
CA THR A 19 8.35 1.19 -2.71
C THR A 19 8.52 -0.34 -2.71
N ASN A 20 9.76 -0.85 -2.62
CA ASN A 20 10.04 -2.28 -2.55
C ASN A 20 9.50 -2.88 -1.24
N HIS A 21 9.69 -2.18 -0.12
CA HIS A 21 9.14 -2.62 1.16
C HIS A 21 7.62 -2.62 1.13
N PHE A 22 7.00 -1.52 0.68
CA PHE A 22 5.54 -1.43 0.54
C PHE A 22 4.98 -2.54 -0.35
N LYS A 23 5.59 -2.75 -1.53
CA LYS A 23 5.23 -3.81 -2.48
C LYS A 23 5.31 -5.19 -1.84
N SER A 24 6.41 -5.51 -1.16
CA SER A 24 6.60 -6.80 -0.48
C SER A 24 5.49 -7.09 0.53
N PHE A 25 5.02 -6.06 1.26
CA PHE A 25 3.91 -6.22 2.18
C PHE A 25 2.59 -6.50 1.44
N MET A 26 2.27 -5.68 0.43
CA MET A 26 1.07 -5.85 -0.37
C MET A 26 1.04 -7.21 -1.08
N ASP A 27 2.18 -7.69 -1.58
CA ASP A 27 2.31 -9.03 -2.15
C ASP A 27 2.09 -10.13 -1.11
N SER A 28 2.54 -9.92 0.13
CA SER A 28 2.27 -10.83 1.24
C SER A 28 0.78 -10.93 1.55
N LEU A 29 0.05 -9.80 1.52
CA LEU A 29 -1.41 -9.79 1.64
C LEU A 29 -2.06 -10.55 0.47
N TYR A 30 -1.65 -10.27 -0.76
CA TYR A 30 -2.16 -10.95 -1.94
C TYR A 30 -1.97 -12.47 -1.83
N VAL A 31 -0.77 -12.95 -1.50
CA VAL A 31 -0.49 -14.37 -1.35
C VAL A 31 -1.35 -14.97 -0.25
N LEU A 32 -1.46 -14.30 0.90
CA LEU A 32 -2.20 -14.79 2.05
C LEU A 32 -3.68 -15.06 1.74
N TYR A 33 -4.33 -14.16 1.02
CA TYR A 33 -5.75 -14.27 0.70
C TYR A 33 -5.99 -15.02 -0.61
N ASN A 34 -5.18 -14.83 -1.65
CA ASN A 34 -5.37 -15.52 -2.92
C ASN A 34 -5.11 -17.04 -2.82
N ALA A 35 -4.19 -17.48 -1.95
CA ALA A 35 -3.85 -18.90 -1.79
C ALA A 35 -4.81 -19.67 -0.87
N SER A 36 -5.64 -19.00 -0.06
CA SER A 36 -6.44 -19.65 0.99
C SER A 36 -7.89 -19.16 0.97
N PRO A 37 -8.83 -19.96 0.44
CA PRO A 37 -10.27 -19.68 0.55
C PRO A 37 -10.73 -19.54 2.02
N LYS A 38 -10.09 -20.28 2.93
CA LYS A 38 -10.35 -20.17 4.37
C LYS A 38 -10.06 -18.76 4.88
N ASN A 39 -8.88 -18.20 4.58
CA ASN A 39 -8.52 -16.84 5.01
C ASN A 39 -9.45 -15.79 4.38
N GLN A 40 -9.92 -16.00 3.15
CA GLN A 40 -10.90 -15.11 2.52
C GLN A 40 -12.23 -15.14 3.27
N ASN A 41 -12.72 -16.34 3.61
CA ASN A 41 -13.97 -16.50 4.35
C ASN A 41 -13.88 -15.92 5.76
N GLU A 42 -12.77 -16.14 6.47
CA GLU A 42 -12.51 -15.55 7.79
C GLU A 42 -12.55 -14.02 7.72
N LEU A 43 -11.84 -13.41 6.76
CA LEU A 43 -11.87 -11.96 6.55
C LEU A 43 -13.24 -11.46 6.10
N LYS A 44 -13.96 -12.21 5.26
CA LYS A 44 -15.30 -11.85 4.81
C LYS A 44 -16.30 -11.81 5.97
N ASN A 45 -16.23 -12.78 6.88
CA ASN A 45 -17.07 -12.79 8.08
C ASN A 45 -16.79 -11.57 8.95
N ILE A 46 -15.51 -11.26 9.20
CA ILE A 46 -15.12 -10.05 9.94
C ILE A 46 -15.63 -8.78 9.24
N CYS A 47 -15.51 -8.70 7.92
CA CYS A 47 -16.05 -7.57 7.16
C CYS A 47 -17.57 -7.42 7.34
N ASN A 48 -18.31 -8.52 7.29
CA ASN A 48 -19.76 -8.52 7.52
C ASN A 48 -20.10 -8.06 8.95
N ASP A 49 -19.37 -8.53 9.96
CA ASP A 49 -19.59 -8.15 11.36
C ASP A 49 -19.32 -6.65 11.60
N LEU A 50 -18.40 -6.07 10.82
CA LEU A 50 -18.08 -4.64 10.84
C LEU A 50 -18.98 -3.79 9.92
N ASP A 51 -19.98 -4.39 9.25
CA ASP A 51 -20.80 -3.76 8.21
C ASP A 51 -19.96 -3.08 7.10
N THR A 52 -18.89 -3.76 6.69
CA THR A 52 -17.98 -3.31 5.63
C THR A 52 -17.97 -4.28 4.46
N MET A 53 -17.80 -3.75 3.24
CA MET A 53 -17.73 -4.58 2.05
C MET A 53 -16.40 -5.35 1.96
N PHE A 54 -16.48 -6.68 1.86
CA PHE A 54 -15.33 -7.50 1.47
C PHE A 54 -14.95 -7.26 0.01
N LEU A 55 -13.66 -7.00 -0.24
CA LEU A 55 -13.10 -6.81 -1.57
C LEU A 55 -11.88 -7.72 -1.75
N LYS A 56 -11.71 -8.29 -2.95
CA LYS A 56 -10.57 -9.16 -3.22
C LYS A 56 -9.26 -8.34 -3.22
N VAL A 57 -8.30 -8.75 -2.40
CA VAL A 57 -6.95 -8.15 -2.37
C VAL A 57 -6.21 -8.43 -3.68
N GLY A 58 -5.72 -7.37 -4.32
CA GLY A 58 -4.93 -7.44 -5.55
C GLY A 58 -3.44 -7.24 -5.33
N ARG A 59 -2.65 -7.40 -6.40
CA ARG A 59 -1.22 -7.07 -6.43
C ARG A 59 -0.99 -5.58 -6.74
N VAL A 60 0.18 -5.07 -6.36
CA VAL A 60 0.63 -3.71 -6.67
C VAL A 60 1.97 -3.72 -7.39
N LEU A 61 2.21 -2.70 -8.22
CA LEU A 61 3.51 -2.41 -8.85
C LEU A 61 4.09 -3.59 -9.63
N ASP A 62 3.22 -4.36 -10.29
CA ASP A 62 3.58 -5.39 -11.27
C ASP A 62 3.57 -4.78 -12.68
N VAL A 63 4.18 -5.45 -13.67
CA VAL A 63 4.70 -4.92 -14.95
C VAL A 63 3.68 -4.12 -15.81
N ARG A 64 2.37 -4.11 -15.52
CA ARG A 64 1.35 -3.58 -16.46
C ARG A 64 0.08 -2.93 -15.91
N TRP A 65 -0.02 -2.49 -14.67
CA TRP A 65 -1.34 -2.06 -14.18
C TRP A 65 -1.35 -0.96 -13.12
N VAL A 66 -0.98 0.27 -13.44
CA VAL A 66 -1.22 1.43 -12.56
C VAL A 66 -2.66 1.43 -12.00
N ALA A 67 -3.66 1.17 -12.86
CA ALA A 67 -5.06 1.09 -12.45
C ALA A 67 -5.39 -0.11 -11.54
N SER A 68 -4.71 -1.25 -11.69
CA SER A 68 -4.89 -2.39 -10.76
C SER A 68 -4.22 -2.09 -9.43
N SER A 69 -3.04 -1.49 -9.45
CA SER A 69 -2.31 -1.08 -8.24
C SER A 69 -3.15 -0.07 -7.44
N SER A 70 -3.74 0.92 -8.13
CA SER A 70 -4.68 1.89 -7.53
C SER A 70 -5.87 1.20 -6.86
N ARG A 71 -6.47 0.20 -7.52
CA ARG A 71 -7.56 -0.60 -6.93
C ARG A 71 -7.08 -1.40 -5.71
N ALA A 72 -5.93 -2.05 -5.79
CA ALA A 72 -5.39 -2.86 -4.70
C ALA A 72 -5.07 -2.04 -3.44
N VAL A 73 -4.43 -0.87 -3.57
CA VAL A 73 -4.18 0.00 -2.40
C VAL A 73 -5.48 0.53 -1.81
N LYS A 74 -6.48 0.89 -2.64
CA LYS A 74 -7.80 1.31 -2.16
C LYS A 74 -8.58 0.19 -1.46
N VAL A 75 -8.40 -1.07 -1.89
CA VAL A 75 -8.97 -2.23 -1.20
C VAL A 75 -8.40 -2.35 0.21
N VAL A 76 -7.07 -2.29 0.35
CA VAL A 76 -6.42 -2.34 1.67
C VAL A 76 -6.82 -1.14 2.53
N TRP A 77 -6.89 0.06 1.95
CA TRP A 77 -7.40 1.24 2.66
C TRP A 77 -8.83 1.03 3.18
N LYS A 78 -9.74 0.51 2.34
CA LYS A 78 -11.15 0.27 2.69
C LYS A 78 -11.29 -0.79 3.78
N MET A 79 -10.60 -1.91 3.63
CA MET A 79 -10.69 -3.08 4.53
C MET A 79 -9.70 -3.04 5.70
N TYR A 80 -9.05 -1.90 5.96
CA TYR A 80 -7.97 -1.77 6.94
C TYR A 80 -8.34 -2.36 8.32
N GLU A 81 -9.50 -2.01 8.86
CA GLU A 81 -10.00 -2.51 10.14
C GLU A 81 -10.21 -4.03 10.12
N GLY A 82 -10.89 -4.55 9.09
CA GLY A 82 -11.12 -5.99 8.93
C GLY A 82 -9.81 -6.79 8.79
N LEU A 83 -8.83 -6.26 8.07
CA LEU A 83 -7.49 -6.86 7.96
C LEU A 83 -6.78 -6.91 9.31
N CYS A 84 -6.80 -5.80 10.07
CA CYS A 84 -6.22 -5.74 11.40
C CYS A 84 -6.88 -6.72 12.37
N ASN A 85 -8.22 -6.81 12.36
CA ASN A 85 -8.96 -7.74 13.21
C ASN A 85 -8.70 -9.20 12.82
N HIS A 86 -8.63 -9.51 11.52
CA HIS A 86 -8.26 -10.86 11.08
C HIS A 86 -6.87 -11.26 11.56
N PHE A 87 -5.89 -10.36 11.46
CA PHE A 87 -4.54 -10.64 11.94
C PHE A 87 -4.46 -10.78 13.45
N LEU A 88 -5.21 -9.97 14.19
CA LEU A 88 -5.30 -10.09 15.64
C LEU A 88 -5.89 -11.45 16.03
N ASN A 89 -7.05 -11.81 15.48
CA ASN A 89 -7.72 -13.09 15.75
C ASN A 89 -6.82 -14.28 15.43
N ALA A 90 -6.18 -14.28 14.25
CA ALA A 90 -5.28 -15.35 13.85
C ALA A 90 -3.97 -15.40 14.67
N SER A 91 -3.52 -14.27 15.22
CA SER A 91 -2.34 -14.24 16.09
C SER A 91 -2.62 -14.74 17.51
N SER A 92 -3.86 -14.64 17.97
CA SER A 92 -4.30 -15.05 19.31
C SER A 92 -5.00 -16.43 19.32
N ASP A 93 -5.21 -17.05 18.15
CA ASP A 93 -5.88 -18.35 18.01
C ASP A 93 -5.00 -19.49 18.56
N PRO A 94 -5.38 -20.13 19.69
CA PRO A 94 -4.56 -21.17 20.32
C PRO A 94 -4.43 -22.43 19.45
N ASN A 95 -5.32 -22.63 18.47
CA ASN A 95 -5.30 -23.79 17.58
C ASN A 95 -4.28 -23.65 16.44
N ARG A 96 -3.74 -22.46 16.22
CA ARG A 96 -2.67 -22.23 15.22
C ARG A 96 -1.31 -22.46 15.86
N ASP A 97 -0.35 -22.96 15.09
CA ASP A 97 1.01 -23.14 15.57
C ASP A 97 1.69 -21.79 15.89
N SER A 98 2.73 -21.83 16.73
CA SER A 98 3.44 -20.64 17.20
C SER A 98 4.03 -19.80 16.07
N LYS A 99 4.50 -20.43 14.98
CA LYS A 99 5.07 -19.73 13.82
C LYS A 99 3.99 -19.00 13.03
N THR A 100 2.83 -19.62 12.83
CA THR A 100 1.67 -18.97 12.21
C THR A 100 1.19 -17.79 13.04
N ARG A 101 1.04 -17.95 14.37
CA ARG A 101 0.65 -16.85 15.26
C ARG A 101 1.63 -15.68 15.21
N ALA A 102 2.93 -15.96 15.25
CA ALA A 102 3.98 -14.95 15.14
C ALA A 102 3.94 -14.21 13.79
N LYS A 103 3.71 -14.93 12.68
CA LYS A 103 3.54 -14.33 11.34
C LYS A 103 2.39 -13.32 11.35
N TYR A 104 1.22 -13.71 11.86
CA TYR A 104 0.05 -12.82 11.91
C TYR A 104 0.25 -11.63 12.83
N SER A 105 0.92 -11.81 13.97
CA SER A 105 1.31 -10.69 14.86
C SER A 105 2.24 -9.70 14.14
N GLY A 106 3.24 -10.20 13.40
CA GLY A 106 4.11 -9.35 12.59
C GLY A 106 3.37 -8.59 11.49
N LEU A 107 2.44 -9.24 10.79
CA LEU A 107 1.59 -8.58 9.78
C LEU A 107 0.71 -7.50 10.41
N ARG A 108 0.13 -7.78 11.60
CA ARG A 108 -0.67 -6.80 12.34
C ARG A 108 0.16 -5.59 12.72
N LYS A 109 1.30 -5.78 13.38
CA LYS A 109 2.21 -4.69 13.81
C LYS A 109 2.58 -3.79 12.65
N ARG A 110 2.94 -4.39 11.51
CA ARG A 110 3.29 -3.64 10.31
C ARG A 110 2.10 -2.90 9.71
N LEU A 111 0.92 -3.51 9.62
CA LEU A 111 -0.28 -2.82 9.12
C LEU A 111 -0.69 -1.66 10.04
N ALA A 112 -0.55 -1.86 11.35
CA ALA A 112 -0.86 -0.92 12.43
C ALA A 112 0.14 0.23 12.57
N SER A 113 1.26 0.20 11.84
CA SER A 113 2.30 1.19 12.07
C SER A 113 1.92 2.53 11.44
N PRO A 114 2.23 3.66 12.12
CA PRO A 114 2.06 4.98 11.54
C PRO A 114 2.77 5.11 10.18
N GLU A 115 3.96 4.53 10.06
CA GLU A 115 4.78 4.55 8.84
C GLU A 115 4.04 3.87 7.68
N PHE A 116 3.51 2.66 7.87
CA PHE A 116 2.79 1.97 6.82
C PHE A 116 1.48 2.67 6.44
N LEU A 117 0.77 3.25 7.41
CA LEU A 117 -0.46 4.00 7.13
C LEU A 117 -0.19 5.25 6.27
N LEU A 118 0.90 5.96 6.55
CA LEU A 118 1.34 7.10 5.75
C LEU A 118 1.74 6.68 4.34
N ASP A 119 2.52 5.59 4.20
CA ASP A 119 2.88 5.02 2.91
C ASP A 119 1.63 4.61 2.11
N LEU A 120 0.66 3.96 2.76
CA LEU A 120 -0.59 3.55 2.13
C LEU A 120 -1.40 4.77 1.65
N GLY A 121 -1.45 5.84 2.45
CA GLY A 121 -2.12 7.09 2.09
C GLY A 121 -1.46 7.75 0.87
N LEU A 122 -0.14 7.91 0.91
CA LEU A 122 0.63 8.46 -0.22
C LEU A 122 0.46 7.63 -1.50
N MET A 123 0.51 6.30 -1.38
CA MET A 123 0.33 5.40 -2.52
C MET A 123 -1.10 5.48 -3.09
N CYS A 124 -2.12 5.68 -2.26
CA CYS A 124 -3.48 5.92 -2.72
C CYS A 124 -3.58 7.20 -3.56
N ASP A 125 -2.99 8.30 -3.10
CA ASP A 125 -3.02 9.59 -3.81
C ASP A 125 -2.27 9.50 -5.16
N CYS A 126 -1.03 9.01 -5.14
CA CYS A 126 -0.19 8.90 -6.34
C CYS A 126 -0.79 7.95 -7.39
N LEU A 127 -1.20 6.74 -6.98
CA LEU A 127 -1.76 5.76 -7.92
C LEU A 127 -3.15 6.17 -8.41
N ASN A 128 -3.90 6.99 -7.67
CA ASN A 128 -5.16 7.55 -8.15
C ASN A 128 -4.93 8.50 -9.34
N GLU A 129 -4.02 9.47 -9.20
CA GLU A 129 -3.70 10.41 -10.29
C GLU A 129 -3.17 9.67 -11.52
N LEU A 130 -2.21 8.75 -11.31
CA LEU A 130 -1.66 7.95 -12.41
C LEU A 130 -2.73 7.07 -13.08
N SER A 131 -3.69 6.52 -12.32
CA SER A 131 -4.79 5.73 -12.89
C SER A 131 -5.74 6.59 -13.72
N VAL A 132 -6.01 7.83 -13.30
CA VAL A 132 -6.81 8.78 -14.08
C VAL A 132 -6.11 9.09 -15.40
N LEU A 133 -4.81 9.43 -15.35
CA LEU A 133 -4.02 9.67 -16.55
C LEU A 133 -4.01 8.45 -17.49
N SER A 134 -3.78 7.25 -16.94
CA SER A 134 -3.79 6.00 -17.72
C SER A 134 -5.10 5.81 -18.47
N ASN A 135 -6.24 5.99 -17.80
CA ASN A 135 -7.56 5.86 -18.43
C ASN A 135 -7.78 6.91 -19.53
N ILE A 136 -7.31 8.14 -19.33
CA ILE A 136 -7.39 9.20 -20.34
C ILE A 136 -6.55 8.82 -21.57
N LEU A 137 -5.30 8.40 -21.37
CA LEU A 137 -4.36 8.00 -22.43
C LEU A 137 -4.77 6.74 -23.20
N GLN A 138 -5.82 6.04 -22.76
CA GLN A 138 -6.44 4.89 -23.45
C GLN A 138 -7.62 5.30 -24.35
N LYS A 139 -8.15 6.52 -24.24
CA LYS A 139 -9.29 6.97 -25.04
C LYS A 139 -8.91 7.05 -26.53
N ARG A 140 -9.72 6.42 -27.39
CA ARG A 140 -9.50 6.43 -28.85
C ARG A 140 -9.62 7.83 -29.46
N SER A 141 -10.42 8.70 -28.87
CA SER A 141 -10.65 10.07 -29.34
C SER A 141 -9.63 11.10 -28.82
N LEU A 142 -8.59 10.66 -28.10
CA LEU A 142 -7.63 11.57 -27.50
C LEU A 142 -6.64 12.10 -28.54
N THR A 143 -6.56 13.42 -28.69
CA THR A 143 -5.56 14.05 -29.55
C THR A 143 -4.20 14.13 -28.85
N LEU A 144 -3.12 14.27 -29.62
CA LEU A 144 -1.77 14.43 -29.07
C LEU A 144 -1.66 15.66 -28.16
N ILE A 145 -2.31 16.77 -28.53
CA ILE A 145 -2.32 18.02 -27.75
C ILE A 145 -3.00 17.79 -26.40
N GLN A 146 -4.17 17.15 -26.39
CA GLN A 146 -4.88 16.81 -25.16
C GLN A 146 -4.04 15.86 -24.29
N ALA A 147 -3.41 14.86 -24.88
CA ALA A 147 -2.55 13.94 -24.15
C ALA A 147 -1.40 14.67 -23.44
N HIS A 148 -0.72 15.60 -24.14
CA HIS A 148 0.33 16.43 -23.55
C HIS A 148 -0.19 17.30 -22.39
N GLN A 149 -1.35 17.94 -22.57
CA GLN A 149 -1.99 18.72 -21.51
C GLN A 149 -2.29 17.86 -20.26
N HIS A 150 -2.82 16.66 -20.45
CA HIS A 150 -3.12 15.75 -19.35
C HIS A 150 -1.86 15.25 -18.64
N ILE A 151 -0.80 14.92 -19.38
CA ILE A 151 0.49 14.54 -18.79
C ILE A 151 1.04 15.69 -17.93
N ASN A 152 1.08 16.91 -18.45
CA ASN A 152 1.57 18.07 -17.71
C ASN A 152 0.72 18.37 -16.47
N ARG A 153 -0.60 18.21 -16.57
CA ARG A 153 -1.49 18.31 -15.41
C ARG A 153 -1.11 17.29 -14.34
N SER A 154 -0.96 16.01 -14.70
CA SER A 154 -0.61 14.96 -13.74
C SER A 154 0.76 15.19 -13.11
N ILE A 155 1.74 15.67 -13.87
CA ILE A 155 3.05 16.10 -13.33
C ILE A 155 2.88 17.20 -12.29
N ARG A 156 2.07 18.24 -12.57
CA ARG A 156 1.79 19.31 -11.59
C ARG A 156 1.12 18.77 -10.34
N VAL A 157 0.12 17.90 -10.47
CA VAL A 157 -0.56 17.27 -9.32
C VAL A 157 0.43 16.48 -8.48
N LEU A 158 1.18 15.55 -9.07
CA LEU A 158 2.16 14.73 -8.35
C LEU A 158 3.28 15.57 -7.73
N THR A 159 3.69 16.66 -8.38
CA THR A 159 4.69 17.58 -7.83
C THR A 159 4.14 18.33 -6.63
N SER A 160 2.88 18.77 -6.69
CA SER A 160 2.22 19.46 -5.57
C SER A 160 2.08 18.59 -4.34
N LEU A 161 2.04 17.25 -4.48
CA LEU A 161 1.99 16.32 -3.35
C LEU A 161 3.20 16.39 -2.40
N LYS A 162 4.30 17.04 -2.83
CA LYS A 162 5.46 17.31 -1.97
C LYS A 162 5.15 18.33 -0.89
N ASP A 163 4.34 19.33 -1.22
CA ASP A 163 4.05 20.47 -0.35
C ASP A 163 2.61 20.41 0.20
N LEU A 164 1.69 19.84 -0.57
CA LEU A 164 0.25 19.74 -0.28
C LEU A 164 -0.15 18.26 -0.25
N LYS A 165 -0.41 17.75 0.95
CA LYS A 165 -0.84 16.36 1.13
C LYS A 165 -2.14 16.10 0.36
N GLY A 166 -2.18 14.97 -0.35
CA GLY A 166 -3.41 14.49 -0.98
C GLY A 166 -4.47 14.09 0.06
N GLU A 167 -5.65 13.72 -0.41
CA GLU A 167 -6.80 13.39 0.44
C GLU A 167 -6.46 12.25 1.40
N TYR A 168 -5.84 11.18 0.88
CA TYR A 168 -5.56 9.97 1.65
C TYR A 168 -4.40 10.20 2.61
N LEU A 169 -3.32 10.85 2.18
CA LEU A 169 -2.19 11.19 3.05
C LEU A 169 -2.59 12.17 4.16
N THR A 170 -3.52 13.09 3.90
CA THR A 170 -4.08 13.98 4.93
C THR A 170 -4.83 13.18 5.98
N LYS A 171 -5.72 12.26 5.56
CA LYS A 171 -6.45 11.36 6.47
C LYS A 171 -5.50 10.49 7.28
N ALA A 172 -4.47 9.92 6.64
CA ALA A 172 -3.44 9.13 7.30
C ALA A 172 -2.68 9.97 8.34
N THR A 173 -2.26 11.19 8.00
CA THR A 173 -1.56 12.11 8.93
C THR A 173 -2.40 12.39 10.17
N ASN A 174 -3.69 12.71 9.98
CA ASN A 174 -4.58 13.01 11.11
C ASN A 174 -4.75 11.77 12.00
N ALA A 175 -4.90 10.60 11.38
CA ALA A 175 -4.99 9.33 12.09
C ALA A 175 -3.70 8.98 12.86
N THR A 176 -2.52 9.24 12.28
CA THR A 176 -1.24 9.03 12.95
C THR A 176 -1.03 9.99 14.12
N ASN A 177 -1.48 11.24 14.00
CA ASN A 177 -1.43 12.20 15.10
C ASN A 177 -2.32 11.77 16.28
N ASN A 178 -3.47 11.18 15.96
CA ASN A 178 -4.42 10.66 16.96
C ASN A 178 -4.12 9.22 17.39
N MET A 179 -3.09 8.58 16.82
CA MET A 179 -2.74 7.16 17.02
C MET A 179 -3.92 6.19 16.84
N ASN A 180 -4.87 6.54 15.97
CA ASN A 180 -6.07 5.73 15.73
C ASN A 180 -6.55 5.90 14.28
N PHE A 181 -6.84 4.79 13.62
CA PHE A 181 -7.41 4.76 12.28
C PHE A 181 -8.47 3.67 12.16
N LYS A 182 -9.72 4.02 11.84
CA LYS A 182 -10.83 3.06 11.65
C LYS A 182 -10.95 2.07 12.82
N ASN A 183 -11.06 2.61 14.04
CA ASN A 183 -11.13 1.86 15.30
C ASN A 183 -9.90 0.98 15.62
N ILE A 184 -8.81 1.15 14.87
CA ILE A 184 -7.55 0.47 15.12
C ILE A 184 -6.57 1.45 15.77
N THR A 185 -6.19 1.16 17.02
CA THR A 185 -5.04 1.81 17.66
C THR A 185 -3.77 1.47 16.89
N LEU A 186 -3.01 2.50 16.55
CA LEU A 186 -1.74 2.37 15.85
C LEU A 186 -0.62 2.01 16.83
N GLU A 187 0.34 1.21 16.37
CA GLU A 187 1.46 0.74 17.19
C GLU A 187 2.76 1.27 16.60
N LYS A 188 3.57 1.97 17.40
CA LYS A 188 4.90 2.35 16.96
C LYS A 188 5.77 1.10 16.89
N GLU A 189 6.43 0.87 15.76
CA GLU A 189 7.47 -0.16 15.71
C GLU A 189 8.59 0.22 16.68
N GLU A 190 8.88 -0.64 17.67
CA GLU A 190 10.16 -0.56 18.37
C GLU A 190 11.25 -0.77 17.33
N ARG A 191 11.99 0.29 17.00
CA ARG A 191 13.17 0.17 16.14
C ARG A 191 14.13 -0.81 16.79
N VAL A 192 14.19 -2.03 16.29
CA VAL A 192 15.32 -2.91 16.54
C VAL A 192 16.55 -2.14 16.08
N LYS A 193 17.37 -1.67 17.02
CA LYS A 193 18.65 -1.02 16.74
C LYS A 193 19.48 -1.99 15.92
N ARG A 194 19.49 -1.84 14.60
CA ARG A 194 20.47 -2.52 13.75
C ARG A 194 21.82 -2.03 14.21
N LYS A 195 22.65 -2.92 14.76
CA LYS A 195 24.06 -2.65 15.01
C LYS A 195 24.66 -2.21 13.67
N GLU A 196 25.04 -0.95 13.56
CA GLU A 196 25.95 -0.51 12.51
C GLU A 196 27.26 -1.25 12.74
N GLU A 197 27.46 -2.36 12.02
CA GLU A 197 28.80 -2.88 11.80
C GLU A 197 29.57 -1.80 11.04
N LYS A 198 30.39 -1.06 11.78
CA LYS A 198 31.42 -0.17 11.26
C LYS A 198 32.28 -0.97 10.27
N LYS A 199 31.99 -0.89 8.98
CA LYS A 199 32.95 -1.21 7.92
C LYS A 199 34.03 -0.13 7.93
N SER A 200 34.98 -0.31 8.84
CA SER A 200 36.28 0.36 8.82
C SER A 200 37.16 -0.35 7.78
N ILE A 201 36.94 -0.05 6.51
CA ILE A 201 37.83 -0.38 5.37
C ILE A 201 37.59 0.81 4.43
N TRP A 202 38.43 1.85 4.38
CA TRP A 202 39.79 1.82 3.86
C TRP A 202 40.71 2.79 4.64
N LYS A 203 41.68 2.22 5.34
CA LYS A 203 43.01 2.81 5.48
C LYS A 203 43.92 1.94 4.61
N ILE A 204 44.77 2.58 3.81
CA ILE A 204 45.90 2.08 3.00
C ILE A 204 45.70 2.36 1.51
N LEU A 205 46.64 3.18 1.01
CA LEU A 205 46.80 3.85 -0.29
C LEU A 205 46.04 5.18 -0.43
#